data_AF-A0A831W778-F1
#
_entry.id   AF-A0A831W778-F1
#
_cell.length_a   1.000
_cell.length_b   1.000
_cell.length_c   1.000
_cell.angle_alpha   90.00
_cell.angle_beta   90.00
_cell.angle_gamma   90.00
#
_symmetry.space_group_name_H-M   'P 1'
#
loop_
_entity.id
_entity.type
_entity.pdbx_description
1 polymer ?
#
loop_
_entity_poly.entity_id
_entity_poly.type
_entity_poly.pdbx_seq_one_letter_code
_entity_poly.pdbx_strand_id
1 'polypeptide(L)'
;MWTNALYALSDFVFTGIGIGTFRQVMPLLYPFVSITPDSPSFTHAHNLYLQIGLDLGLPGLIAWLALILVLFALLIPRVRRRDGSLEWALAVG
;
A
#
# COMPACT_ATOMS: atom_id res chain seq x y z
N MET A 1 -13.62 7.79 3.99
CA MET A 1 -12.92 7.05 2.91
C MET A 1 -12.12 5.87 3.45
N TRP A 2 -11.24 6.03 4.45
CA TRP A 2 -10.51 4.89 5.03
C TRP A 2 -11.39 3.87 5.73
N THR A 3 -12.45 4.29 6.42
CA THR A 3 -13.43 3.37 7.01
C THR A 3 -14.09 2.50 5.94
N ASN A 4 -14.52 3.10 4.82
CA ASN A 4 -15.07 2.36 3.67
C ASN A 4 -14.03 1.41 3.06
N ALA A 5 -12.76 1.83 2.98
CA ALA A 5 -11.67 0.95 2.52
C ALA A 5 -11.43 -0.23 3.46
N LEU A 6 -11.56 -0.05 4.77
CA LEU A 6 -11.48 -1.14 5.75
C LEU A 6 -12.66 -2.11 5.61
N TYR A 7 -13.89 -1.60 5.40
CA TYR A 7 -15.05 -2.44 5.13
C TYR A 7 -14.92 -3.20 3.81
N ALA A 8 -14.46 -2.54 2.74
CA ALA A 8 -14.17 -3.22 1.48
C ALA A 8 -13.10 -4.30 1.64
N LEU A 9 -12.04 -4.03 2.42
CA LEU A 9 -11.02 -5.03 2.71
C LEU A 9 -11.56 -6.21 3.53
N SER A 10 -12.48 -5.97 4.46
CA SER A 10 -13.12 -7.07 5.21
C SER A 10 -14.00 -7.94 4.32
N ASP A 11 -14.71 -7.33 3.36
CA ASP A 11 -15.62 -8.05 2.47
C ASP A 11 -14.85 -8.80 1.35
N PHE A 12 -13.70 -8.27 0.93
CA PHE A 12 -12.85 -8.84 -0.12
C PHE A 12 -11.47 -9.27 0.43
N VAL A 13 -11.46 -9.97 1.57
CA VAL A 13 -10.22 -10.23 2.33
C VAL A 13 -9.15 -11.04 1.58
N PHE A 14 -9.53 -11.95 0.69
CA PHE A 14 -8.57 -12.88 0.06
C PHE A 14 -7.88 -12.31 -1.18
N THR A 15 -8.62 -11.59 -2.01
CA THR A 15 -8.14 -11.12 -3.33
C THR A 15 -8.20 -9.60 -3.47
N GLY A 16 -8.86 -8.91 -2.54
CA GLY A 16 -9.23 -7.52 -2.73
C GLY A 16 -10.31 -7.36 -3.80
N ILE A 17 -10.55 -6.11 -4.17
CA ILE A 17 -11.42 -5.69 -5.27
C ILE A 17 -10.71 -5.73 -6.63
N GLY A 18 -9.42 -6.06 -6.66
CA GLY A 18 -8.58 -6.18 -7.85
C GLY A 18 -7.78 -4.91 -8.16
N ILE A 19 -6.61 -5.08 -8.78
CA ILE A 19 -5.68 -3.98 -9.07
C ILE A 19 -6.34 -2.92 -9.95
N GLY A 20 -6.32 -1.67 -9.48
CA GLY A 20 -6.76 -0.52 -10.27
C GLY A 20 -8.29 -0.42 -10.44
N THR A 21 -9.05 -1.21 -9.68
CA THR A 21 -10.52 -1.18 -9.72
C THR A 21 -11.13 -0.22 -8.69
N PHE A 22 -10.29 0.45 -7.88
CA PHE A 22 -10.71 1.33 -6.79
C PHE A 22 -11.78 2.34 -7.23
N ARG A 23 -11.56 3.02 -8.36
CA ARG A 23 -12.46 4.06 -8.87
C ARG A 23 -13.82 3.51 -9.33
N GLN A 24 -13.88 2.25 -9.75
CA GLN A 24 -15.10 1.61 -10.20
C GLN A 24 -15.87 1.01 -9.03
N VAL A 25 -15.20 0.26 -8.17
CA VAL A 25 -15.87 -0.56 -7.14
C VAL A 25 -16.25 0.27 -5.91
N MET A 26 -15.36 1.16 -5.45
CA MET A 26 -15.59 1.88 -4.19
C MET A 26 -16.81 2.79 -4.21
N PRO A 27 -17.06 3.61 -5.26
CA PRO A 27 -18.27 4.45 -5.29
C PRO A 27 -19.57 3.66 -5.40
N LEU A 28 -19.52 2.45 -5.97
CA LEU A 28 -20.70 1.60 -6.19
C LEU A 28 -21.12 0.87 -4.91
N LEU A 29 -20.16 0.27 -4.19
CA LEU A 29 -20.44 -0.58 -3.03
C LEU A 29 -20.31 0.15 -1.68
N TYR A 30 -19.44 1.16 -1.62
CA TYR A 30 -19.18 1.92 -0.39
C TYR A 30 -19.24 3.42 -0.67
N PRO A 31 -20.43 3.94 -1.02
CA PRO A 31 -20.60 5.34 -1.37
C PRO A 31 -20.13 6.25 -0.24
N PHE A 32 -19.37 7.29 -0.61
CA PHE A 32 -18.91 8.27 0.37
C PHE A 32 -20.10 9.21 0.69
N VAL A 33 -20.49 9.28 1.96
CA VAL A 33 -21.68 10.03 2.39
C VAL A 33 -21.51 11.56 2.25
N SER A 34 -20.31 12.05 1.95
CA SER A 34 -19.94 13.47 1.89
C SER A 34 -19.54 13.95 0.49
N ILE A 35 -20.17 13.45 -0.57
CA ILE A 35 -19.87 13.88 -1.95
C ILE A 35 -20.83 15.02 -2.32
N THR A 36 -20.36 16.27 -2.20
CA THR A 36 -20.90 17.38 -2.98
C THR A 36 -20.64 17.07 -4.47
N PRO A 37 -21.53 17.45 -5.42
CA PRO A 37 -21.36 17.14 -6.85
C PRO A 37 -19.98 17.50 -7.45
N ASP A 38 -19.28 18.45 -6.83
CA ASP A 38 -17.96 18.94 -7.25
C ASP A 38 -16.77 18.35 -6.47
N SER A 39 -16.98 17.34 -5.60
CA SER A 39 -15.88 16.79 -4.82
C SER A 39 -14.90 16.03 -5.74
N PRO A 40 -13.58 16.26 -5.63
CA PRO A 40 -12.58 15.63 -6.48
C PRO A 40 -12.71 14.12 -6.40
N SER A 41 -12.88 13.50 -7.58
CA SER A 41 -12.95 12.05 -7.77
C SER A 41 -11.85 11.35 -6.95
N PHE A 42 -12.20 10.62 -5.88
CA PHE A 42 -11.23 9.81 -5.15
C PHE A 42 -10.74 8.68 -6.07
N THR A 43 -9.53 8.79 -6.59
CA THR A 43 -8.99 7.82 -7.57
C THR A 43 -8.31 6.62 -6.91
N HIS A 44 -7.82 6.77 -5.69
CA HIS A 44 -7.09 5.75 -4.94
C HIS A 44 -7.35 5.91 -3.45
N ALA A 45 -7.16 4.86 -2.65
CA ALA A 45 -6.98 4.97 -1.22
C ALA A 45 -5.72 5.81 -0.98
N HIS A 46 -5.85 7.02 -0.43
CA HIS A 46 -4.72 7.92 -0.08
C HIS A 46 -3.84 7.36 1.06
N ASN A 47 -3.79 6.04 1.18
CA ASN A 47 -2.99 5.24 2.09
C ASN A 47 -2.55 4.01 1.30
N LEU A 48 -1.24 3.89 1.06
CA LEU A 48 -0.67 2.82 0.24
C LEU A 48 -0.95 1.42 0.80
N TYR A 49 -0.96 1.24 2.12
CA TYR A 49 -1.25 -0.05 2.74
C TYR A 49 -2.70 -0.48 2.45
N LEU A 50 -3.63 0.47 2.56
CA LEU A 50 -5.03 0.23 2.19
C LEU A 50 -5.19 0.01 0.70
N GLN A 51 -4.46 0.75 -0.15
CA GLN A 51 -4.49 0.56 -1.59
C GLN A 51 -4.05 -0.85 -1.98
N ILE A 52 -2.92 -1.32 -1.44
CA ILE A 52 -2.39 -2.67 -1.71
C ILE A 52 -3.33 -3.75 -1.16
N GLY A 53 -3.87 -3.55 0.05
CA GLY A 53 -4.87 -4.44 0.62
C GLY A 53 -6.13 -4.51 -0.24
N LEU A 54 -6.61 -3.40 -0.78
CA LEU A 54 -7.76 -3.38 -1.68
C LEU A 54 -7.45 -4.00 -3.04
N ASP A 55 -6.24 -3.83 -3.57
CA ASP A 55 -5.87 -4.35 -4.88
C ASP A 55 -5.63 -5.87 -4.86
N LEU A 56 -5.07 -6.41 -3.76
CA LEU A 56 -4.56 -7.79 -3.68
C LEU A 56 -5.12 -8.61 -2.49
N GLY A 57 -5.92 -8.01 -1.63
CA GLY A 57 -6.40 -8.61 -0.38
C GLY A 57 -5.34 -8.61 0.73
N LEU A 58 -5.74 -9.16 1.88
CA LEU A 58 -4.88 -9.33 3.05
C LEU A 58 -3.67 -10.24 2.76
N PRO A 59 -3.79 -11.37 2.03
CA PRO A 59 -2.63 -12.17 1.63
C PRO A 59 -1.60 -11.37 0.80
N GLY A 60 -2.08 -10.56 -0.15
CA GLY A 60 -1.22 -9.69 -0.96
C GLY A 60 -0.52 -8.62 -0.14
N LEU A 61 -1.23 -7.98 0.79
CA LEU A 61 -0.63 -7.01 1.72
C LEU A 61 0.45 -7.67 2.59
N ILE A 62 0.21 -8.87 3.12
CA ILE A 62 1.18 -9.63 3.92
C ILE A 62 2.43 -9.94 3.06
N ALA A 63 2.24 -10.42 1.83
CA ALA A 63 3.35 -10.71 0.93
C ALA A 63 4.17 -9.44 0.62
N TRP A 64 3.51 -8.31 0.36
CA TRP A 64 4.17 -7.04 0.10
C TRP A 64 4.98 -6.54 1.30
N LEU A 65 4.41 -6.62 2.51
CA LEU A 65 5.14 -6.30 3.75
C LEU A 65 6.32 -7.24 3.99
N ALA A 66 6.15 -8.54 3.71
CA ALA A 66 7.23 -9.52 3.82
C ALA A 66 8.40 -9.18 2.89
N LEU A 67 8.14 -8.73 1.65
CA LEU A 67 9.19 -8.29 0.73
C LEU A 67 9.98 -7.11 1.29
N ILE A 68 9.30 -6.12 1.88
CA ILE A 68 9.94 -4.96 2.52
C ILE A 68 10.80 -5.43 3.70
N LEU A 69 10.28 -6.32 4.55
CA LEU A 69 11.02 -6.87 5.69
C LEU A 69 12.26 -7.65 5.25
N VAL A 70 12.15 -8.48 4.21
CA VAL A 70 13.28 -9.23 3.63
C VAL A 70 14.33 -8.28 3.08
N LEU A 71 13.92 -7.21 2.37
CA LEU A 71 14.83 -6.19 1.88
C LEU A 71 15.64 -5.57 3.03
N PHE A 72 14.98 -5.14 4.10
CA PHE A 72 15.66 -4.58 5.26
C PHE A 72 16.55 -5.62 5.97
N ALA A 73 16.08 -6.85 6.13
CA ALA A 73 16.85 -7.93 6.74
C ALA A 73 18.13 -8.25 5.97
N LEU A 74 18.13 -8.09 4.64
CA LEU A 74 19.31 -8.29 3.79
C LEU A 74 20.24 -7.07 3.76
N LEU A 75 19.71 -5.85 3.83
CA LEU A 75 20.50 -4.62 3.72
C LEU A 75 21.12 -4.19 5.06
N ILE A 76 20.38 -4.27 6.16
CA ILE A 76 20.82 -3.76 7.47
C ILE A 76 22.15 -4.41 7.93
N PRO A 77 22.32 -5.75 7.91
CA PRO A 77 23.58 -6.37 8.29
C PRO A 77 24.74 -5.99 7.37
N ARG A 78 24.47 -5.75 6.07
CA ARG A 78 25.50 -5.36 5.09
C ARG A 78 26.00 -3.94 5.31
N VAL A 79 25.10 -3.02 5.66
CA VAL A 79 25.46 -1.64 6.02
C VAL A 79 26.23 -1.62 7.35
N ARG A 80 25.78 -2.39 8.36
CA ARG A 80 26.44 -2.46 9.67
C ARG A 80 27.83 -3.10 9.65
N ARG A 81 28.14 -3.91 8.64
CA ARG A 81 29.47 -4.53 8.47
C ARG A 81 30.45 -3.64 7.69
N ARG A 82 30.01 -2.46 7.20
CA ARG A 82 30.79 -1.54 6.36
C ARG A 82 31.44 -0.37 7.13
N ASP A 83 31.62 -0.49 8.45
CA ASP A 83 32.32 0.50 9.30
C ASP A 83 33.85 0.53 9.05
N GLY A 84 34.30 0.74 7.80
CA GLY A 84 35.73 0.72 7.50
C GLY A 84 36.27 1.40 6.23
N SER A 85 35.47 1.95 5.31
CA SER A 85 36.06 2.76 4.23
C SER A 85 35.21 3.95 3.82
N LEU A 86 35.87 5.11 3.82
CA LEU A 86 35.42 6.44 3.42
C LEU A 86 34.81 6.51 1.99
N GLU A 87 34.86 5.43 1.22
CA GLU A 87 34.46 5.34 -0.18
C GLU A 87 32.95 5.41 -0.41
N TRP A 88 32.12 5.06 0.59
CA TRP A 88 30.66 5.08 0.42
C TRP A 88 30.08 6.50 0.30
N ALA A 89 30.72 7.50 0.93
CA ALA A 89 30.31 8.89 0.84
C ALA A 89 30.41 9.45 -0.60
N LEU A 90 31.24 8.85 -1.46
CA LEU A 90 31.41 9.25 -2.85
C LEU A 90 30.47 8.50 -3.82
N ALA A 91 29.85 7.40 -3.39
CA ALA A 91 28.98 6.59 -4.25
C ALA A 91 27.51 7.05 -4.24
N VAL A 92 27.15 7.98 -3.36
CA VAL A 92 25.78 8.50 -3.18
C VAL A 92 25.69 10.01 -3.46
N GLY A 93 26.79 10.64 -3.88
CA GLY A 93 26.79 11.98 -4.52
C GLY A 93 26.80 11.84 -6.04
#